data_AF-A0A3N5ZXK0-F1
#
_entry.id   AF-A0A3N5ZXK0-F1
#
_cell.length_a   1.000
_cell.length_b   1.000
_cell.length_c   1.000
_cell.angle_alpha   90.00
_cell.angle_beta   90.00
_cell.angle_gamma   90.00
#
_symmetry.space_group_name_H-M   'P 1'
#
loop_
_entity.id
_entity.type
_entity.pdbx_description
1 polymer ?
#
loop_
_entity_poly.entity_id
_entity_poly.type
_entity_poly.pdbx_seq_one_letter_code
_entity_poly.pdbx_strand_id
1 'polypeptide(L)'
;MTAEKLKQYIGLFGGWLGAVLLFLQALDINFKHFNDDTINAFIAVLTASVPFILVAYGVYKNSYLLSKKAKEQEKELQKKGLK
;
A
#
# COMPACT_ATOMS: atom_id res chain seq x y z
N MET A 1 -13.28 -14.61 -0.73
CA MET A 1 -13.29 -13.72 0.46
C MET A 1 -13.99 -12.44 0.07
N THR A 2 -15.05 -12.00 0.76
CA THR A 2 -15.74 -10.72 0.43
C THR A 2 -15.03 -9.55 1.09
N ALA A 3 -15.11 -8.35 0.50
CA ALA A 3 -14.49 -7.14 1.06
C ALA A 3 -14.95 -6.87 2.50
N GLU A 4 -16.21 -7.16 2.80
CA GLU A 4 -16.79 -7.00 4.14
C GLU A 4 -16.16 -7.95 5.17
N LYS A 5 -16.05 -9.24 4.83
CA LYS A 5 -15.40 -10.23 5.70
C LYS A 5 -13.92 -9.88 5.92
N LEU A 6 -13.23 -9.38 4.89
CA LEU A 6 -11.84 -8.94 5.03
C LEU A 6 -11.69 -7.81 6.05
N LYS A 7 -12.56 -6.78 6.01
CA LYS A 7 -12.55 -5.70 7.00
C LYS A 7 -12.79 -6.22 8.41
N GLN A 8 -13.75 -7.14 8.57
CA GLN A 8 -14.03 -7.76 9.87
C GLN A 8 -12.81 -8.51 10.41
N TYR A 9 -12.11 -9.29 9.58
CA TYR A 9 -10.88 -9.96 9.99
C TYR A 9 -9.76 -8.98 10.36
N ILE A 10 -9.57 -7.91 9.60
CA ILE A 10 -8.59 -6.86 9.93
C ILE A 10 -8.93 -6.23 11.29
N GLY A 11 -10.21 -5.93 11.54
CA GLY A 11 -10.67 -5.38 12.82
C GLY A 11 -10.46 -6.33 13.99
N LEU A 12 -10.82 -7.61 13.84
CA LEU A 12 -10.61 -8.63 14.87
C LEU A 12 -9.12 -8.81 15.20
N PHE A 13 -8.28 -8.91 14.17
CA PHE A 13 -6.84 -9.07 14.35
C PHE A 13 -6.20 -7.83 14.97
N GLY A 14 -6.62 -6.63 14.55
CA GLY A 14 -6.17 -5.37 15.14
C GLY A 14 -6.56 -5.24 16.63
N GLY A 15 -7.80 -5.57 16.97
CA GLY A 15 -8.26 -5.57 18.37
C GLY A 15 -7.52 -6.58 19.24
N TRP A 16 -7.27 -7.78 18.72
CA TRP A 16 -6.49 -8.80 19.42
C TRP A 16 -5.04 -8.36 19.65
N LEU A 17 -4.37 -7.79 18.64
CA LEU A 17 -3.02 -7.25 18.79
C LEU A 17 -2.97 -6.09 19.80
N GLY A 18 -4.00 -5.24 19.84
CA GLY A 18 -4.14 -4.21 20.87
C GLY A 18 -4.21 -4.80 22.28
N ALA A 19 -4.99 -5.88 22.48
CA ALA A 19 -5.05 -6.57 23.76
C ALA A 19 -3.71 -7.22 24.14
N VAL A 20 -2.99 -7.79 23.18
CA VAL A 20 -1.63 -8.33 23.40
C VAL A 20 -0.67 -7.23 23.85
N LEU A 21 -0.72 -6.04 23.23
CA LEU A 21 0.10 -4.92 23.64
C LEU A 21 -0.20 -4.50 25.09
N LEU A 22 -1.46 -4.37 25.46
CA LEU A 22 -1.87 -4.03 26.83
C LEU A 22 -1.39 -5.08 27.84
N PHE A 23 -1.44 -6.35 27.48
CA PHE A 23 -0.90 -7.43 28.31
C PHE A 23 0.61 -7.30 28.51
N LEU A 24 1.36 -7.01 27.45
CA LEU A 24 2.81 -6.79 27.54
C LEU A 24 3.14 -5.57 28.44
N GLN A 25 2.38 -4.49 28.31
CA GLN A 25 2.51 -3.32 29.18
C GLN A 25 2.20 -3.65 30.65
N ALA A 26 1.22 -4.50 30.93
CA ALA A 26 0.92 -4.97 32.28
C ALA A 26 2.06 -5.83 32.88
N LEU A 27 2.91 -6.43 32.04
CA LEU A 27 4.15 -7.10 32.42
C LEU A 27 5.36 -6.15 32.50
N ASP A 28 5.12 -4.83 32.44
CA ASP A 28 6.12 -3.76 32.37
C ASP A 28 6.99 -3.78 31.09
N ILE A 29 6.57 -4.51 30.05
CA ILE A 29 7.23 -4.52 28.74
C ILE A 29 6.69 -3.35 27.93
N ASN A 30 7.43 -2.24 27.99
CA ASN A 30 7.03 -0.98 27.36
C ASN A 30 7.79 -0.73 26.05
N PHE A 31 7.05 -0.44 24.99
CA PHE A 31 7.61 -0.04 23.70
C PHE A 31 7.64 1.48 23.60
N LYS A 32 8.80 2.10 23.86
CA LYS A 32 8.99 3.57 23.83
C LYS A 32 8.48 4.23 22.54
N HIS A 33 8.61 3.52 21.41
CA HIS A 33 8.22 3.99 20.08
C HIS A 33 6.83 3.55 19.65
N PHE A 34 6.02 2.94 20.54
CA PHE A 34 4.60 2.70 20.28
C PHE A 34 3.79 3.81 20.95
N ASN A 35 3.74 4.97 20.29
CA ASN A 35 3.09 6.18 20.79
C ASN A 35 2.40 6.92 19.62
N ASP A 36 1.64 7.96 19.94
CA ASP A 36 0.84 8.66 18.94
C ASP A 36 1.71 9.29 17.83
N ASP A 37 2.90 9.80 18.15
CA ASP A 37 3.78 10.42 17.17
C ASP A 37 4.23 9.43 16.10
N THR A 38 4.72 8.24 16.52
CA THR A 38 5.19 7.21 15.60
C THR A 38 4.04 6.56 14.83
N ILE A 39 2.89 6.37 15.47
CA ILE A 39 1.68 5.85 14.83
C ILE A 39 1.21 6.82 13.75
N ASN A 40 1.11 8.11 14.05
CA ASN A 40 0.68 9.14 13.10
C ASN A 40 1.66 9.28 11.93
N ALA A 41 2.97 9.26 12.21
CA ALA A 41 3.99 9.27 11.17
C ALA A 41 3.89 8.03 10.25
N PHE A 42 3.64 6.85 10.81
CA PHE A 42 3.46 5.63 10.03
C PHE A 42 2.18 5.67 9.17
N ILE A 43 1.08 6.17 9.72
CA ILE A 43 -0.17 6.40 8.97
C ILE A 43 0.10 7.34 7.79
N ALA A 44 0.83 8.44 8.00
CA ALA A 44 1.16 9.38 6.93
C ALA A 44 1.96 8.71 5.80
N VAL A 45 2.91 7.82 6.12
CA VAL A 45 3.64 7.02 5.12
C VAL A 45 2.70 6.12 4.33
N LEU A 46 1.77 5.41 5.00
CA LEU A 46 0.81 4.54 4.33
C LEU A 46 -0.12 5.33 3.40
N THR A 47 -0.63 6.48 3.86
CA THR A 47 -1.48 7.36 3.06
C THR A 47 -0.74 7.90 1.84
N ALA A 48 0.50 8.37 2.00
CA ALA A 48 1.33 8.85 0.88
C ALA A 48 1.74 7.74 -0.09
N SER A 49 1.85 6.49 0.39
CA SER A 49 2.20 5.33 -0.43
C SER A 49 1.11 4.98 -1.44
N VAL A 50 -0.17 5.23 -1.14
CA VAL A 50 -1.29 4.92 -2.06
C VAL A 50 -1.14 5.62 -3.42
N PRO A 51 -1.08 6.98 -3.51
CA PRO A 51 -0.90 7.64 -4.79
C PRO A 51 0.44 7.29 -5.44
N PHE A 52 1.50 7.09 -4.64
CA PHE A 52 2.81 6.68 -5.16
C PHE A 52 2.73 5.33 -5.90
N ILE A 53 2.10 4.31 -5.30
CA ILE A 53 1.94 2.99 -5.92
C ILE A 53 1.11 3.09 -7.20
N LEU A 54 0.04 3.89 -7.20
CA LEU A 54 -0.80 4.09 -8.39
C LEU A 54 -0.01 4.74 -9.54
N VAL A 55 0.79 5.76 -9.25
CA VAL A 55 1.66 6.41 -10.24
C VAL A 55 2.74 5.45 -10.73
N ALA A 56 3.43 4.77 -9.81
CA ALA A 56 4.47 3.78 -10.16
C ALA A 56 3.90 2.66 -11.05
N TYR A 57 2.72 2.14 -10.72
CA TYR A 57 2.02 1.15 -11.52
C TYR A 57 1.62 1.70 -12.90
N GLY A 58 1.14 2.94 -12.96
CA GLY A 58 0.82 3.63 -14.20
C GLY A 58 2.04 3.78 -15.12
N VAL A 59 3.17 4.23 -14.56
CA VAL A 59 4.44 4.34 -15.28
C VAL A 59 4.91 2.96 -15.76
N TYR A 60 4.89 1.94 -14.90
CA TYR A 60 5.26 0.58 -15.27
C TYR A 60 4.46 0.06 -16.48
N LYS A 61 3.15 0.29 -16.49
CA LYS A 61 2.25 -0.19 -17.55
C LYS A 61 2.37 0.61 -18.85
N ASN A 62 2.60 1.92 -18.75
CA ASN A 62 2.68 2.85 -19.89
C ASN A 62 4.09 3.02 -20.45
N SER A 63 5.12 2.55 -19.75
CA SER A 63 6.48 2.58 -20.24
C SER A 63 6.73 1.46 -21.26
N TYR A 64 7.02 1.85 -22.50
CA TYR A 64 7.39 1.00 -23.64
C TYR A 64 8.67 0.18 -23.40
N LEU A 65 9.46 0.54 -22.38
CA LEU A 65 10.62 -0.21 -21.93
C LEU A 65 10.26 -1.52 -21.22
N LEU A 66 9.11 -1.58 -20.55
CA LEU A 66 8.73 -2.69 -19.66
C LEU A 66 7.49 -3.46 -20.14
N SER A 67 6.60 -2.81 -20.89
CA SER A 67 5.33 -3.38 -21.35
C SER A 67 5.37 -3.72 -22.85
N LYS A 68 5.24 -5.02 -23.19
CA LYS A 68 5.13 -5.49 -24.59
C LYS A 68 3.99 -4.81 -25.34
N LYS A 69 2.85 -4.60 -24.67
CA LYS A 69 1.67 -3.92 -25.25
C LYS A 69 1.95 -2.45 -25.59
N ALA A 70 2.67 -1.73 -24.73
CA ALA A 70 3.02 -0.33 -24.99
C ALA A 70 3.98 -0.20 -26.18
N LYS A 71 4.91 -1.16 -26.32
CA LYS A 71 5.85 -1.23 -27.45
C LYS A 71 5.15 -1.54 -28.78
N GLU A 72 4.14 -2.41 -28.77
CA GLU A 72 3.31 -2.69 -29.95
C GLU A 72 2.42 -1.50 -30.32
N GLN A 73 1.82 -0.83 -29.34
CA GLN A 73 1.06 0.42 -29.57
C GLN A 73 1.92 1.52 -30.20
N GLU A 74 3.16 1.70 -29.73
CA GLU A 74 4.08 2.69 -30.30
C GLU A 74 4.43 2.37 -31.75
N LYS A 75 4.73 1.11 -32.08
CA LYS A 75 4.98 0.68 -33.46
C LYS A 75 3.76 0.92 -34.36
N GLU A 76 2.56 0.64 -33.89
CA GLU A 76 1.33 0.88 -34.65
C GLU A 76 1.03 2.38 -34.82
N LEU A 77 1.31 3.20 -33.81
CA LEU A 77 1.17 4.67 -33.90
C LEU A 77 2.17 5.27 -34.90
N GLN A 78 3.42 4.78 -34.91
CA GLN A 78 4.44 5.18 -35.90
C GLN A 78 4.04 4.79 -37.32
N LYS A 79 3.53 3.55 -37.52
CA LYS A 79 3.02 3.11 -38.84
C LYS A 79 1.87 3.98 -39.36
N LYS A 80 1.07 4.54 -38.44
CA LYS A 80 -0.07 5.42 -38.77
C LYS A 80 0.30 6.90 -38.88
N GLY A 81 1.57 7.26 -38.66
CA GLY A 81 2.03 8.66 -38.69
C GLY A 81 1.42 9.54 -37.58
N LEU A 82 0.90 8.92 -36.51
CA LEU A 82 0.25 9.61 -35.39
C LEU A 82 1.23 9.91 -34.24
N LYS A 83 2.49 9.52 -34.39
CA LYS A 83 3.60 9.77 -33.48
C LYS A 83 4.93 9.67 -34.21
#